data_AF-A0A3D0ZIT2-F1
#
_entry.id   AF-A0A3D0ZIT2-F1
#
_cell.length_a   1.000
_cell.length_b   1.000
_cell.length_c   1.000
_cell.angle_alpha   90.00
_cell.angle_beta   90.00
_cell.angle_gamma   90.00
#
_symmetry.space_group_name_H-M   'P 1'
#
loop_
_entity.id
_entity.type
_entity.pdbx_description
1 polymer ?
#
loop_
_entity_poly.entity_id
_entity_poly.type
_entity_poly.pdbx_seq_one_letter_code
_entity_poly.pdbx_strand_id
1 'polypeptide(L)' 'MLFRVVLAVAVLVMFVYGLVDVIRTDGRQTRGISKPAWIIVMIVLPVLGAILWLLIGRP' A
#
# COMPACT_ATOMS: atom_id res chain seq x y z
N MET A 1 16.40 20.62 -4.74
CA MET A 1 15.16 20.82 -3.95
C MET A 1 13.96 20.12 -4.59
N LEU A 2 13.66 20.40 -5.87
CA LEU A 2 12.55 19.79 -6.61
C LEU A 2 12.50 18.25 -6.56
N PHE A 3 13.62 17.58 -6.77
CA PHE A 3 13.70 16.11 -6.76
C PHE A 3 13.17 15.47 -5.46
N ARG A 4 13.47 16.07 -4.30
CA ARG A 4 13.01 15.57 -3.00
C ARG A 4 11.49 15.70 -2.85
N VAL A 5 10.93 16.79 -3.36
CA VAL A 5 9.48 17.03 -3.36
C VAL A 5 8.78 16.01 -4.25
N VAL A 6 9.31 15.80 -5.47
CA VAL A 6 8.77 14.80 -6.40
C VAL A 6 8.76 13.40 -5.78
N LEU A 7 9.88 12.99 -5.16
CA LEU A 7 9.95 11.69 -4.47
C LEU A 7 8.94 11.58 -3.32
N ALA A 8 8.83 12.61 -2.48
CA ALA A 8 7.88 12.60 -1.36
C ALA A 8 6.42 12.50 -1.85
N VAL A 9 6.07 13.25 -2.90
CA VAL A 9 4.74 13.18 -3.52
C VAL A 9 4.50 11.82 -4.15
N ALA A 10 5.47 11.25 -4.87
CA ALA A 10 5.34 9.92 -5.46
C ALA A 10 5.11 8.84 -4.39
N VAL A 11 5.86 8.88 -3.29
CA VAL A 11 5.66 7.98 -2.14
C VAL A 11 4.27 8.15 -1.55
N LEU A 12 3.83 9.39 -1.34
CA LEU A 12 2.50 9.66 -0.78
C LEU A 12 1.38 9.15 -1.70
N VAL A 13 1.48 9.41 -2.99
CA VAL A 13 0.49 8.93 -3.98
C VAL A 13 0.46 7.41 -4.01
N MET A 14 1.62 6.75 -4.05
CA MET A 14 1.72 5.30 -4.02
C MET A 14 1.10 4.71 -2.75
N PHE A 15 1.36 5.33 -1.59
CA PHE A 15 0.81 4.92 -0.31
C PHE A 15 -0.72 5.08 -0.27
N VAL A 16 -1.24 6.25 -0.64
CA VAL A 16 -2.69 6.51 -0.65
C VAL A 16 -3.39 5.57 -1.63
N TYR A 17 -2.82 5.39 -2.82
CA TYR A 17 -3.37 4.46 -3.81
C TYR A 17 -3.46 3.03 -3.26
N GLY A 18 -2.35 2.49 -2.74
CA GLY A 18 -2.35 1.13 -2.23
C GLY A 18 -3.25 0.96 -1.01
N LEU A 19 -3.35 1.97 -0.13
CA LEU A 19 -4.22 1.91 1.03
C LEU A 19 -5.70 1.90 0.62
N VAL A 20 -6.10 2.75 -0.33
CA VAL A 20 -7.45 2.76 -0.89
C VAL A 20 -7.76 1.43 -1.57
N ASP A 21 -6.80 0.87 -2.30
CA ASP A 21 -6.95 -0.42 -2.99
C ASP A 21 -7.14 -1.59 -2.00
N VAL A 22 -6.34 -1.65 -0.93
CA VAL A 22 -6.54 -2.60 0.20
C VAL A 22 -7.94 -2.45 0.79
N ILE A 23 -8.36 -1.23 1.10
CA ILE A 23 -9.65 -0.96 1.75
C ILE A 23 -10.81 -1.38 0.84
N ARG A 24 -10.71 -1.16 -0.47
CA ARG A 24 -11.74 -1.54 -1.44
C ARG A 24 -11.76 -3.04 -1.77
N THR A 25 -10.63 -3.72 -1.62
CA THR A 25 -10.54 -5.16 -1.90
C THR A 25 -11.32 -5.97 -0.87
N ASP A 26 -12.11 -6.92 -1.34
CA ASP A 26 -12.81 -7.87 -0.47
C ASP A 26 -11.79 -8.69 0.35
N GLY A 27 -12.02 -8.82 1.66
CA GLY A 27 -11.13 -9.57 2.55
C GLY A 27 -10.97 -11.05 2.19
N ARG A 28 -11.90 -11.63 1.40
CA ARG A 28 -11.77 -12.99 0.87
C ARG A 28 -10.84 -13.10 -0.34
N GLN A 29 -10.56 -11.97 -1.00
CA GLN A 29 -9.75 -11.89 -2.20
C GLN A 29 -8.32 -11.41 -1.92
N THR A 30 -8.07 -10.86 -0.73
CA THR A 30 -6.71 -10.51 -0.28
C THR A 30 -5.84 -11.76 -0.16
N ARG A 31 -4.62 -11.71 -0.69
CA ARG A 31 -3.67 -12.83 -0.68
C ARG A 31 -2.57 -12.65 0.38
N GLY A 32 -1.93 -13.76 0.77
CA GLY A 32 -0.78 -13.80 1.68
C GLY A 32 -1.15 -13.69 3.17
N ILE A 33 -1.75 -12.57 3.58
CA ILE A 33 -2.18 -12.29 4.96
C ILE A 33 -3.59 -11.68 5.00
N SER A 34 -4.16 -11.58 6.19
CA SER A 34 -5.50 -10.99 6.37
C SER A 34 -5.54 -9.51 6.01
N LYS A 35 -6.70 -9.01 5.57
CA LYS A 35 -6.90 -7.59 5.24
C LYS A 35 -6.47 -6.61 6.35
N PRO A 36 -6.80 -6.82 7.64
CA PRO A 36 -6.31 -5.94 8.70
C PRO A 36 -4.79 -5.95 8.82
N ALA A 37 -4.15 -7.11 8.64
CA ALA A 37 -2.70 -7.22 8.67
C ALA A 37 -2.05 -6.44 7.51
N TRP A 38 -2.65 -6.46 6.32
CA TRP A 38 -2.23 -5.61 5.20
C TRP A 38 -2.31 -4.12 5.51
N ILE A 39 -3.40 -3.67 6.15
CA ILE A 39 -3.56 -2.26 6.57
C ILE A 39 -2.46 -1.88 7.58
N ILE A 40 -2.16 -2.76 8.54
CA ILE A 40 -1.09 -2.53 9.52
C ILE A 40 0.27 -2.44 8.83
N VAL A 41 0.59 -3.37 7.92
CA VAL A 41 1.83 -3.35 7.13
C VAL A 41 1.94 -2.06 6.34
N MET A 42 0.86 -1.61 5.72
CA MET A 42 0.81 -0.34 5.00
C MET A 42 1.17 0.84 5.91
N ILE A 43 0.55 0.94 7.09
CA ILE A 43 0.76 2.05 8.02
C ILE A 43 2.18 2.05 8.61
N VAL A 44 2.68 0.88 9.02
CA VAL A 44 4.00 0.75 9.66
C VAL A 44 5.12 0.92 8.63
N LEU A 45 4.91 0.43 7.41
CA LEU A 45 5.88 0.47 6.33
C LEU A 45 5.22 1.05 5.05
N PRO A 46 5.06 2.38 4.92
CA PRO A 46 4.30 2.99 3.81
C PRO A 46 4.76 2.56 2.42
N VAL A 47 6.07 2.60 2.19
CA VAL A 47 6.65 2.28 0.88
C VAL A 47 6.65 0.77 0.65
N LEU A 48 7.20 0.00 1.60
CA LEU A 48 7.28 -1.46 1.44
C LEU A 48 5.91 -2.11 1.44
N GLY A 49 5.00 -1.65 2.28
CA GLY A 49 3.62 -2.11 2.33
C GLY A 49 2.89 -1.84 1.03
N ALA A 50 3.06 -0.66 0.42
CA ALA A 50 2.50 -0.38 -0.90
C ALA A 50 3.08 -1.30 -1.97
N ILE A 51 4.41 -1.48 -2.00
CA ILE A 51 5.08 -2.36 -2.96
C ILE A 51 4.59 -3.81 -2.79
N LEU A 52 4.60 -4.33 -1.56
CA LEU A 52 4.16 -5.68 -1.24
C LEU A 52 2.68 -5.90 -1.57
N TRP A 53 1.82 -4.91 -1.32
CA TRP A 53 0.42 -4.98 -1.69
C TRP A 53 0.23 -5.10 -3.21
N LEU A 54 0.91 -4.26 -3.98
CA LEU A 54 0.83 -4.25 -5.44
C LEU A 54 1.42 -5.51 -6.09
N LEU A 55 2.40 -6.14 -5.45
CA LEU A 55 3.05 -7.34 -5.98
C LEU A 55 2.34 -8.63 -5.54
N ILE A 56 1.88 -8.70 -4.29
CA ILE A 56 1.48 -9.96 -3.64
C ILE A 56 0.07 -9.90 -3.05
N GLY A 57 -0.34 -8.75 -2.50
CA GLY A 57 -1.56 -8.65 -1.68
C GLY A 57 -2.86 -8.55 -2.45
N ARG A 58 -2.83 -7.92 -3.63
CA ARG A 58 -4.00 -7.77 -4.51
C ARG A 58 -4.45 -9.11 -5.14
N PRO A 59 -5.74 -9.23 -5.51
CA PRO A 59 -6.28 -10.40 -6.21
C PRO A 59 -5.63 -10.65 -7.58
#